data_AF-A0A4Q3VNB0-F1
#
_entry.id   AF-A0A4Q3VNB0-F1
#
_cell.length_a   1.000
_cell.length_b   1.000
_cell.length_c   1.000
_cell.angle_alpha   90.00
_cell.angle_beta   90.00
_cell.angle_gamma   90.00
#
_symmetry.space_group_name_H-M   'P 1'
#
loop_
_entity.id
_entity.type
_entity.pdbx_description
1 polymer ?
#
loop_
_entity_poly.entity_id
_entity_poly.type
_entity_poly.pdbx_seq_one_letter_code
_entity_poly.pdbx_strand_id
1 'polypeptide(L)'
;MTSPDKGSPAPALGAEIRKLRESRGLSLGTAAARGGVAKATLSYWENGRRTPSGSVLARYLDALGAPARDKARLISLTDPAFAGWFLPAQPLGAPVSVGQVLRAMRIRRGLTQAELATAIHTGQSTVAKWESGDLAPGAEAIHAACFA
;
A
#
# COMPACT_ATOMS: atom_id res chain seq x y z
N MET A 1 -26.31 13.12 10.38
CA MET A 1 -24.95 12.71 10.78
C MET A 1 -24.50 11.63 9.82
N THR A 2 -23.82 12.04 8.75
CA THR A 2 -23.38 11.21 7.63
C THR A 2 -22.13 10.43 8.04
N SER A 3 -22.20 9.10 7.92
CA SER A 3 -21.09 8.18 8.11
C SER A 3 -19.91 8.57 7.19
N PRO A 4 -18.64 8.54 7.64
CA PRO A 4 -17.53 8.79 6.75
C PRO A 4 -17.46 7.64 5.75
N ASP A 5 -17.65 7.98 4.49
CA ASP A 5 -17.48 7.11 3.34
C ASP A 5 -16.04 6.57 3.35
N LYS A 6 -15.87 5.34 3.83
CA LYS A 6 -14.61 4.59 3.74
C LYS A 6 -14.48 4.17 2.28
N GLY A 7 -13.99 5.10 1.46
CA GLY A 7 -13.78 4.91 0.03
C GLY A 7 -13.10 3.56 -0.22
N SER A 8 -13.77 2.72 -1.02
CA SER A 8 -13.26 1.40 -1.39
C SER A 8 -11.83 1.50 -1.95
N PRO A 9 -10.99 0.45 -1.80
CA PRO A 9 -9.60 0.47 -2.27
C PRO A 9 -9.46 0.72 -3.79
N ALA A 10 -10.50 0.40 -4.57
CA ALA A 10 -10.54 0.61 -6.02
C ALA A 10 -10.46 2.09 -6.45
N PRO A 11 -11.26 3.02 -5.90
CA PRO A 11 -11.11 4.46 -6.16
C PRO A 11 -9.71 5.01 -5.84
N ALA A 12 -9.09 4.58 -4.75
CA ALA A 12 -7.77 5.05 -4.33
C ALA A 12 -6.66 4.57 -5.28
N LEU A 13 -6.73 3.33 -5.75
CA LEU A 13 -5.79 2.77 -6.73
C LEU A 13 -5.86 3.52 -8.08
N GLY A 14 -7.07 3.75 -8.58
CA GLY A 14 -7.28 4.41 -9.88
C GLY A 14 -6.67 5.81 -9.92
N ALA A 15 -6.86 6.59 -8.86
CA ALA A 15 -6.28 7.92 -8.73
C ALA A 15 -4.74 7.91 -8.76
N GLU A 16 -4.11 6.92 -8.15
CA GLU A 16 -2.65 6.80 -8.13
C GLU A 16 -2.06 6.35 -9.48
N ILE A 17 -2.74 5.44 -10.19
CA ILE A 17 -2.38 5.07 -11.57
C ILE A 17 -2.41 6.32 -12.47
N ARG A 18 -3.48 7.12 -12.36
CA ARG A 18 -3.63 8.37 -13.09
C ARG A 18 -2.53 9.37 -12.76
N LYS A 19 -2.23 9.56 -11.48
CA LYS A 19 -1.17 10.46 -11.00
C LYS A 19 0.20 10.06 -11.54
N LEU A 20 0.54 8.76 -11.53
CA LEU A 20 1.78 8.27 -12.12
C LEU A 20 1.83 8.59 -13.62
N ARG A 21 0.77 8.31 -14.37
CA ARG A 21 0.69 8.60 -15.81
C ARG A 21 0.92 10.09 -16.10
N GLU A 22 0.22 10.96 -15.38
CA GLU A 22 0.30 12.41 -15.55
C GLU A 22 1.69 12.95 -15.17
N SER A 23 2.32 12.42 -14.12
CA SER A 23 3.69 12.78 -13.72
C SER A 23 4.74 12.45 -14.80
N ARG A 24 4.43 11.53 -15.72
CA ARG A 24 5.28 11.17 -16.86
C ARG A 24 4.91 11.92 -18.15
N GLY A 25 3.97 12.86 -18.08
CA GLY A 25 3.48 13.60 -19.25
C GLY A 25 2.80 12.70 -20.29
N LEU A 26 2.31 11.52 -19.89
CA LEU A 26 1.77 10.54 -20.82
C LEU A 26 0.26 10.77 -21.03
N SER A 27 -0.15 10.80 -22.30
CA SER A 27 -1.57 10.67 -22.63
C SER A 27 -2.09 9.29 -22.23
N LEU A 28 -3.41 9.18 -22.04
CA LEU A 28 -4.07 7.90 -21.76
C LEU A 28 -3.75 6.84 -22.83
N GLY A 29 -3.71 7.24 -24.11
CA GLY A 29 -3.39 6.34 -25.21
C GLY A 29 -1.93 5.87 -25.19
N THR A 30 -0.99 6.80 -24.97
CA THR A 30 0.44 6.49 -24.90
C THR A 30 0.76 5.57 -23.72
N ALA A 31 0.17 5.82 -22.55
CA ALA A 31 0.37 4.99 -21.37
C ALA A 31 -0.24 3.59 -21.53
N ALA A 32 -1.43 3.49 -22.13
CA ALA A 32 -2.08 2.22 -22.43
C ALA A 32 -1.23 1.37 -23.38
N ALA A 33 -0.75 1.96 -24.48
CA ALA A 33 0.13 1.30 -25.43
C ALA A 33 1.44 0.84 -24.76
N ARG A 34 2.07 1.72 -23.98
CA ARG A 34 3.31 1.42 -23.26
C ARG A 34 3.12 0.28 -22.24
N GLY A 35 2.00 0.28 -21.52
CA GLY A 35 1.67 -0.75 -20.53
C GLY A 35 1.07 -2.04 -21.10
N GLY A 36 0.87 -2.14 -22.42
CA GLY A 36 0.31 -3.33 -23.07
C GLY A 36 -1.16 -3.58 -22.71
N VAL A 37 -1.94 -2.53 -22.48
CA VAL A 37 -3.36 -2.62 -22.09
C VAL A 37 -4.23 -1.79 -23.04
N ALA A 38 -5.50 -2.15 -23.19
CA ALA A 38 -6.43 -1.34 -23.96
C ALA A 38 -6.68 0.02 -23.30
N LYS A 39 -6.79 1.09 -24.09
CA LYS A 39 -7.10 2.46 -23.60
C LYS A 39 -8.37 2.50 -22.75
N ALA A 40 -9.40 1.75 -23.14
CA ALA A 40 -10.64 1.62 -22.37
C ALA A 40 -10.42 0.93 -21.01
N THR A 41 -9.59 -0.11 -20.97
CA THR A 41 -9.20 -0.80 -19.73
C THR A 41 -8.50 0.14 -18.75
N LEU A 42 -7.52 0.91 -19.23
CA LEU A 42 -6.84 1.91 -18.41
C LEU A 42 -7.80 2.99 -17.90
N SER A 43 -8.73 3.45 -18.74
CA SER A 43 -9.79 4.38 -18.33
C SER A 43 -10.65 3.80 -17.19
N TYR A 44 -11.04 2.53 -17.27
CA TYR A 44 -11.81 1.91 -16.20
C TYR A 44 -11.03 1.79 -14.89
N TRP A 45 -9.72 1.54 -14.96
CA TRP A 45 -8.85 1.52 -13.77
C TRP A 45 -8.75 2.90 -13.14
N GLU A 46 -8.42 3.93 -13.92
CA GLU A 46 -8.22 5.30 -13.40
C GLU A 46 -9.50 5.91 -12.80
N ASN A 47 -10.66 5.48 -13.27
CA ASN A 47 -11.97 5.91 -12.75
C ASN A 47 -12.53 4.96 -11.67
N GLY A 48 -11.74 3.98 -11.19
CA GLY A 48 -12.14 3.04 -10.13
C GLY A 48 -13.29 2.10 -10.52
N ARG A 49 -13.60 1.99 -11.82
CA ARG A 49 -14.68 1.13 -12.35
C ARG A 49 -14.28 -0.34 -12.39
N ARG A 50 -12.98 -0.62 -12.48
CA ARG A 50 -12.39 -1.98 -12.43
C ARG A 50 -11.04 -1.94 -11.73
N THR A 51 -10.69 -3.04 -11.08
CA THR A 51 -9.39 -3.24 -10.45
C THR A 51 -8.54 -4.17 -11.31
N PRO A 52 -7.29 -3.82 -11.66
CA PRO A 52 -6.37 -4.75 -12.32
C PRO A 52 -5.99 -5.91 -11.39
N SER A 53 -5.64 -7.07 -11.94
CA SER A 53 -4.94 -8.09 -11.16
C SER A 53 -3.55 -7.60 -10.77
N GLY A 54 -2.98 -8.12 -9.68
CA GLY A 54 -1.64 -7.73 -9.21
C GLY A 54 -0.56 -7.93 -10.27
N SER A 55 -0.63 -9.01 -11.06
CA SER A 55 0.34 -9.31 -12.13
C SER A 55 0.25 -8.33 -13.31
N VAL A 56 -0.96 -7.96 -13.72
CA VAL A 56 -1.19 -6.98 -14.78
C VAL A 56 -0.77 -5.59 -14.32
N LEU A 57 -1.11 -5.22 -13.08
CA LEU A 57 -0.70 -3.96 -12.49
C LEU A 57 0.82 -3.86 -12.39
N ALA A 58 1.50 -4.91 -11.93
CA ALA A 58 2.95 -4.93 -11.83
C ALA A 58 3.64 -4.66 -13.18
N ARG A 59 3.21 -5.35 -14.24
CA ARG A 59 3.73 -5.15 -15.60
C ARG A 59 3.48 -3.73 -16.11
N TYR A 60 2.28 -3.21 -15.86
CA TYR A 60 1.91 -1.86 -16.25
C TYR A 60 2.81 -0.82 -15.55
N LEU A 61 3.01 -0.96 -14.24
CA LEU A 61 3.84 -0.06 -13.45
C LEU A 61 5.32 -0.12 -13.86
N ASP A 62 5.84 -1.31 -14.18
CA ASP A 62 7.20 -1.47 -14.72
C ASP A 62 7.35 -0.75 -16.07
N ALA A 63 6.39 -0.92 -16.97
CA ALA A 63 6.42 -0.28 -18.28
C ALA A 63 6.39 1.25 -18.18
N LEU A 64 5.67 1.79 -17.21
CA LEU A 64 5.64 3.23 -16.93
C LEU A 64 6.87 3.70 -16.12
N GLY A 65 7.74 2.78 -15.66
CA GLY A 65 8.92 3.08 -14.87
C GLY A 65 8.59 3.58 -13.48
N ALA A 66 7.55 3.04 -12.84
CA ALA A 66 7.15 3.40 -11.48
C ALA A 66 8.32 3.14 -10.51
N PRO A 67 8.59 4.04 -9.54
CA PRO A 67 9.52 3.76 -8.46
C PRO A 67 9.12 2.48 -7.73
N ALA A 68 10.10 1.69 -7.32
CA ALA A 68 9.86 0.38 -6.75
C ALA A 68 8.98 0.43 -5.47
N ARG A 69 9.12 1.49 -4.68
CA ARG A 69 8.26 1.79 -3.52
C ARG A 69 6.79 2.00 -3.91
N ASP A 70 6.53 2.74 -4.98
CA ASP A 70 5.17 2.99 -5.47
C ASP A 70 4.56 1.72 -6.03
N LYS A 71 5.35 0.93 -6.77
CA LYS A 71 4.94 -0.38 -7.29
C LYS A 71 4.47 -1.30 -6.17
N ALA A 72 5.28 -1.42 -5.13
CA ALA A 72 5.00 -2.32 -4.02
C ALA A 72 3.75 -1.88 -3.22
N ARG A 73 3.59 -0.57 -3.00
CA ARG A 73 2.38 0.00 -2.40
C ARG A 73 1.13 -0.28 -3.25
N LEU A 74 1.17 0.00 -4.55
CA LEU A 74 0.00 -0.14 -5.42
C LEU A 74 -0.42 -1.61 -5.62
N ILE A 75 0.54 -2.54 -5.69
CA ILE A 75 0.24 -3.99 -5.76
C ILE A 75 -0.46 -4.46 -4.48
N SER A 76 -0.02 -3.98 -3.31
CA SER A 76 -0.66 -4.35 -2.03
C SER A 76 -2.11 -3.89 -1.91
N LEU A 77 -2.51 -2.85 -2.65
CA LEU A 77 -3.90 -2.37 -2.70
C LEU A 77 -4.81 -3.23 -3.59
N THR A 78 -4.23 -3.97 -4.55
CA THR A 78 -5.01 -4.84 -5.45
C THR A 78 -5.18 -6.26 -4.93
N ASP A 79 -4.11 -6.82 -4.39
CA ASP A 79 -4.05 -8.23 -4.01
C ASP A 79 -2.97 -8.39 -2.91
N PRO A 80 -3.39 -8.31 -1.63
CA PRO A 80 -2.49 -8.46 -0.50
C PRO A 80 -1.76 -9.81 -0.47
N ALA A 81 -2.37 -10.88 -1.01
CA ALA A 81 -1.75 -12.21 -1.07
C ALA A 81 -0.67 -12.29 -2.17
N PHE A 82 -0.92 -11.69 -3.33
CA PHE A 82 0.06 -11.61 -4.43
C PHE A 82 1.25 -10.71 -4.10
N ALA A 83 1.05 -9.65 -3.32
CA ALA A 83 2.13 -8.77 -2.86
C ALA A 83 3.24 -9.54 -2.09
N GLY A 84 2.85 -10.58 -1.34
CA GLY A 84 3.81 -11.45 -0.62
C GLY A 84 4.67 -12.32 -1.54
N TRP A 85 4.20 -12.68 -2.73
CA TRP A 85 4.93 -13.52 -3.69
C TRP A 85 5.78 -12.73 -4.69
N PHE A 86 5.35 -11.52 -5.06
CA PHE A 86 5.91 -10.78 -6.19
C PHE A 86 7.13 -9.90 -5.86
N LEU A 87 7.42 -9.64 -4.59
CA LEU A 87 8.43 -8.64 -4.17
C LEU A 87 9.81 -9.14 -3.68
N PRO A 88 10.28 -10.39 -3.93
CA PRO A 88 11.58 -10.83 -3.42
C PRO A 88 12.81 -10.24 -4.15
N ALA A 89 12.64 -9.50 -5.26
CA ALA A 89 13.76 -9.02 -6.09
C ALA A 89 14.16 -7.55 -5.86
N GLN A 90 14.11 -7.05 -4.62
CA GLN A 90 14.54 -5.68 -4.30
C GLN A 90 15.77 -5.67 -3.37
N PRO A 91 16.77 -4.80 -3.60
CA PRO A 91 17.99 -4.75 -2.78
C PRO A 91 17.75 -4.33 -1.32
N LEU A 92 16.58 -3.75 -1.01
CA LEU A 92 16.14 -3.45 0.37
C LEU A 92 15.14 -4.48 0.94
N GLY A 93 14.83 -5.56 0.21
CA GLY A 93 13.79 -6.53 0.56
C GLY A 93 12.37 -6.03 0.26
N ALA A 94 11.37 -6.83 0.64
CA ALA A 94 9.95 -6.45 0.53
C ALA A 94 9.71 -5.10 1.25
N PRO A 95 8.78 -4.25 0.78
CA PRO A 95 8.42 -3.03 1.49
C PRO A 95 8.00 -3.38 2.92
N VAL A 96 8.81 -2.97 3.89
CA VAL A 96 8.49 -3.16 5.30
C VAL A 96 7.29 -2.28 5.63
N SER A 97 6.19 -2.89 6.06
CA SER A 97 5.02 -2.12 6.49
C SER A 97 5.33 -1.36 7.78
N VAL A 98 4.64 -0.25 8.04
CA VAL A 98 4.82 0.49 9.31
C VAL A 98 4.55 -0.40 10.53
N GLY A 99 3.63 -1.36 10.38
CA GLY A 99 3.37 -2.42 11.36
C GLY A 99 4.57 -3.31 11.65
N GLN A 100 5.27 -3.75 10.61
CA GLN A 100 6.49 -4.54 10.75
C GLN A 100 7.63 -3.73 11.39
N VAL A 101 7.73 -2.43 11.11
CA VAL A 101 8.68 -1.52 11.78
C VAL A 101 8.35 -1.41 13.28
N LEU A 102 7.07 -1.20 13.62
CA LEU A 102 6.62 -1.15 15.02
C LEU A 102 6.92 -2.44 15.77
N ARG A 103 6.64 -3.60 15.15
CA ARG A 103 6.99 -4.92 15.70
C ARG A 103 8.49 -5.04 15.98
N ALA A 104 9.33 -4.63 15.02
CA ALA A 104 10.78 -4.69 15.17
C ALA A 104 11.30 -3.77 16.28
N MET A 105 10.76 -2.54 16.39
CA MET A 105 11.10 -1.62 17.47
C MET A 105 10.70 -2.17 18.83
N ARG A 106 9.47 -2.69 18.95
CA ARG A 106 8.95 -3.30 20.17
C ARG A 106 9.84 -4.44 20.66
N ILE A 107 10.18 -5.39 19.77
CA ILE A 107 11.04 -6.54 20.11
C ILE A 107 12.44 -6.07 20.51
N ARG A 108 13.01 -5.08 19.83
CA ARG A 108 14.34 -4.54 20.16
C ARG A 108 14.38 -3.89 21.55
N ARG A 109 13.26 -3.36 22.02
CA ARG A 109 13.08 -2.82 23.39
C ARG A 109 12.73 -3.89 24.43
N GLY A 110 12.60 -5.15 24.03
CA GLY A 110 12.21 -6.24 24.93
C GLY A 110 10.74 -6.21 25.35
N LEU A 111 9.90 -5.44 24.67
CA LEU A 111 8.49 -5.26 25.04
C LEU A 111 7.60 -6.34 24.41
N THR A 112 6.58 -6.76 25.14
CA THR A 112 5.43 -7.52 24.63
C THR A 112 4.41 -6.59 23.96
N GLN A 113 3.50 -7.15 23.15
CA GLN A 113 2.43 -6.35 22.51
C GLN A 113 1.52 -5.68 23.55
N ALA A 114 1.30 -6.33 24.69
CA ALA A 114 0.50 -5.78 25.79
C ALA A 114 1.22 -4.60 26.45
N GLU A 115 2.51 -4.71 26.73
CA GLU A 115 3.30 -3.63 27.33
C GLU A 115 3.39 -2.41 26.41
N LEU A 116 3.61 -2.61 25.10
CA LEU A 116 3.55 -1.50 24.14
C LEU A 116 2.16 -0.86 24.11
N ALA A 117 1.09 -1.67 24.10
CA ALA A 117 -0.27 -1.16 24.09
C ALA A 117 -0.58 -0.32 25.32
N THR A 118 -0.16 -0.77 26.50
CA THR A 118 -0.27 -0.01 27.75
C THR A 118 0.51 1.30 27.69
N ALA A 119 1.75 1.27 27.19
CA ALA A 119 2.60 2.46 27.10
C ALA A 119 2.03 3.57 26.20
N ILE A 120 1.26 3.19 25.17
CA ILE A 120 0.65 4.14 24.21
C ILE A 120 -0.88 4.24 24.34
N HIS A 121 -1.43 3.79 25.48
CA HIS A 121 -2.85 3.87 25.80
C HIS A 121 -3.80 3.31 24.72
N THR A 122 -3.47 2.13 24.19
CA THR A 122 -4.31 1.40 23.21
C THR A 122 -4.57 -0.05 23.64
N GLY A 123 -5.31 -0.79 22.83
CA GLY A 123 -5.56 -2.22 23.05
C GLY A 123 -4.47 -3.11 22.44
N GLN A 124 -4.09 -4.20 23.14
CA GLN A 124 -3.13 -5.17 22.60
C GLN A 124 -3.58 -5.76 21.25
N SER A 125 -4.88 -6.00 21.06
CA SER A 125 -5.44 -6.49 19.80
C SER A 125 -5.33 -5.46 18.66
N THR A 126 -5.30 -4.17 18.99
CA THR A 126 -5.03 -3.08 18.03
C THR A 126 -3.58 -3.12 17.59
N VAL A 127 -2.63 -3.26 18.53
CA VAL A 127 -1.21 -3.43 18.23
C VAL A 127 -0.96 -4.68 17.38
N ALA A 128 -1.61 -5.80 17.70
CA ALA A 128 -1.50 -7.02 16.91
C ALA A 128 -1.94 -6.83 15.45
N LYS A 129 -3.07 -6.14 15.22
CA LYS A 129 -3.56 -5.79 13.88
C LYS A 129 -2.65 -4.80 13.14
N TRP A 130 -1.98 -3.91 13.87
CA TRP A 130 -0.95 -3.05 13.26
C TRP A 130 0.23 -3.88 12.79
N GLU A 131 0.77 -4.76 13.65
CA GLU A 131 1.94 -5.57 13.33
C GLU A 131 1.69 -6.59 12.21
N SER A 132 0.47 -7.11 12.07
CA SER A 132 0.07 -7.99 10.97
C SER A 132 -0.22 -7.24 9.66
N GLY A 133 -0.46 -5.93 9.74
CA GLY A 133 -0.85 -5.10 8.60
C GLY A 133 -2.35 -5.05 8.32
N ASP A 134 -3.19 -5.67 9.17
CA ASP A 134 -4.65 -5.64 9.06
C ASP A 134 -5.26 -4.27 9.38
N LEU A 135 -4.50 -3.42 10.08
CA LEU A 135 -4.89 -2.06 10.44
C LEU A 135 -3.68 -1.12 10.34
N ALA A 136 -3.87 0.07 9.79
CA ALA A 136 -2.83 1.09 9.81
C ALA A 136 -2.86 1.86 11.14
N PRO A 137 -1.72 2.02 11.84
CA PRO A 137 -1.62 2.93 12.99
C PRO A 137 -1.74 4.38 12.52
N GLY A 138 -2.41 5.22 13.32
CA GLY A 138 -2.45 6.67 13.11
C GLY A 138 -1.11 7.32 13.42
N ALA A 139 -0.89 8.55 12.93
CA ALA A 139 0.38 9.27 13.12
C ALA A 139 0.75 9.48 14.60
N GLU A 140 -0.23 9.78 15.45
CA GLU A 140 -0.03 9.94 16.89
C GLU A 140 0.41 8.64 17.56
N ALA A 141 -0.20 7.51 17.17
CA ALA A 141 0.18 6.19 17.67
C ALA A 141 1.60 5.78 17.19
N ILE A 142 1.96 6.11 15.96
CA ILE A 142 3.32 5.90 15.43
C ILE A 142 4.32 6.72 16.26
N HIS A 143 4.02 8.00 16.50
CA HIS A 143 4.86 8.88 17.29
C HIS A 143 5.01 8.38 18.73
N ALA A 144 3.91 8.03 19.40
CA ALA A 144 3.94 7.50 20.77
C ALA A 144 4.77 6.21 20.84
N ALA A 145 4.61 5.28 19.90
CA ALA A 145 5.39 4.05 19.86
C ALA A 145 6.89 4.27 19.60
N CYS A 146 7.27 5.38 18.96
CA CYS A 146 8.69 5.75 18.83
C CYS A 146 9.33 6.15 20.17
N PHE A 147 8.56 6.64 21.13
CA PHE A 147 9.07 7.15 22.42
C PHE A 147 8.63 6.35 23.65
N ALA A 148 7.83 5.29 23.45
CA ALA A 148 7.40 4.34 24.49
C ALA A 148 8.53 3.51 25.10
#